data_AF-A0RVX9-F1
#
_entry.id   AF-A0RVX9-F1
#
_cell.length_a   1.000
_cell.length_b   1.000
_cell.length_c   1.000
_cell.angle_alpha   90.00
_cell.angle_beta   90.00
_cell.angle_gamma   90.00
#
_symmetry.space_group_name_H-M   'P 1'
#
loop_
_entity.id
_entity.type
_entity.pdbx_description
1 polymer ?
#
loop_
_entity_poly.entity_id
_entity_poly.type
_entity_poly.pdbx_seq_one_letter_code
_entity_poly.pdbx_strand_id
1 'polypeptide(L)'
;MTAVKSVIRENYNMMKLREFLRENIKDSGFSGVEVEKNPRGTKITLHVTRPGIVIGRKGVGIRELTERLEKDFDLKSPQVDVKEIETPELYPGVMCNRMASHIERGTAFRRATMWTIQQIMEKKDAMGVQITISGKLRGDRSAFEKHTSGILPRAGHYADVIVLDDVVHVKTPMGLIGIRIRIARRDKFRKDFEMKAEKDVVPAPKPEHHDVKDETDPSAGTEAKDGAAAPKAGSESEQVEIEEEAMKSINTMEEDEEKLK
;
A
#
# COMPACT_ATOMS: atom_id res chain seq x y z
N MET A 1 27.28 -4.94 35.00
CA MET A 1 26.42 -3.91 34.38
C MET A 1 25.00 -4.11 34.89
N THR A 2 24.29 -3.05 35.27
CA THR A 2 22.85 -3.14 35.59
C THR A 2 22.07 -3.53 34.34
N ALA A 3 21.03 -4.36 34.46
CA ALA A 3 20.19 -4.78 33.33
C ALA A 3 19.64 -3.59 32.52
N VAL A 4 19.30 -2.50 33.18
CA VAL A 4 18.84 -1.26 32.53
C VAL A 4 19.90 -0.68 31.60
N LYS A 5 21.18 -0.66 32.01
CA LYS A 5 22.28 -0.12 31.20
C LYS A 5 22.54 -0.97 29.96
N SER A 6 22.38 -2.30 30.04
CA SER A 6 22.54 -3.17 28.88
C SER A 6 21.42 -2.97 27.86
N VAL A 7 20.17 -2.85 28.30
CA VAL A 7 19.02 -2.61 27.41
C VAL A 7 19.16 -1.26 26.69
N ILE A 8 19.54 -0.19 27.40
CA ILE A 8 19.75 1.13 26.79
C ILE A 8 20.87 1.07 25.75
N ARG A 9 22.00 0.42 26.07
CA ARG A 9 23.13 0.27 25.14
C ARG A 9 22.73 -0.51 23.89
N GLU A 10 21.95 -1.58 24.07
CA GLU A 10 21.45 -2.40 22.97
C GLU A 10 20.52 -1.60 22.04
N ASN A 11 19.57 -0.87 22.59
CA ASN A 11 18.67 -0.01 21.82
C ASN A 11 19.43 1.09 21.07
N TYR A 12 20.43 1.69 21.72
CA TYR A 12 21.29 2.70 21.10
C TYR A 12 22.09 2.13 19.92
N ASN A 13 22.68 0.94 20.09
CA ASN A 13 23.39 0.25 19.01
C ASN A 13 22.45 -0.12 17.86
N MET A 14 21.22 -0.55 18.17
CA MET A 14 20.19 -0.86 17.18
C MET A 14 19.77 0.39 16.37
N MET A 15 19.60 1.53 17.02
CA MET A 15 19.29 2.80 16.37
C MET A 15 20.41 3.20 15.40
N LYS A 16 21.65 3.20 15.86
CA LYS A 16 22.82 3.49 15.01
C LYS A 16 22.93 2.55 13.82
N LEU A 17 22.70 1.25 14.04
CA LEU A 17 22.72 0.25 12.98
C LEU A 17 21.65 0.53 11.92
N ARG A 18 20.44 0.90 12.34
CA ARG A 18 19.35 1.26 11.43
C ARG A 18 19.66 2.51 10.62
N GLU A 19 20.22 3.53 11.24
CA GLU A 19 20.65 4.77 10.54
C GLU A 19 21.74 4.46 9.51
N PHE A 20 22.77 3.72 9.91
CA PHE A 20 23.86 3.31 9.03
C PHE A 20 23.36 2.49 7.83
N LEU A 21 22.50 1.49 8.06
CA LEU A 21 21.96 0.67 6.98
C LEU A 21 21.04 1.48 6.07
N ARG A 22 20.23 2.39 6.62
CA ARG A 22 19.36 3.27 5.84
C ARG A 22 20.16 4.16 4.88
N GLU A 23 21.32 4.66 5.30
CA GLU A 23 22.18 5.50 4.46
C GLU A 23 22.93 4.70 3.40
N ASN A 24 23.59 3.59 3.78
CA ASN A 24 24.39 2.79 2.87
C ASN A 24 23.55 2.00 1.84
N ILE A 25 22.33 1.61 2.21
CA ILE A 25 21.46 0.70 1.44
C ILE A 25 20.26 1.48 0.85
N LYS A 26 20.39 2.81 0.69
CA LYS A 26 19.33 3.68 0.14
C LYS A 26 18.88 3.23 -1.26
N ASP A 27 19.82 2.83 -2.11
CA ASP A 27 19.58 2.53 -3.52
C ASP A 27 18.81 1.21 -3.76
N SER A 28 18.90 0.24 -2.84
CA SER A 28 18.21 -1.04 -2.99
C SER A 28 16.78 -1.04 -2.46
N GLY A 29 16.31 0.09 -1.91
CA GLY A 29 14.97 0.22 -1.33
C GLY A 29 14.88 -0.46 0.04
N PHE A 30 15.62 0.08 1.01
CA PHE A 30 15.58 -0.36 2.41
C PHE A 30 14.23 -0.04 3.08
N SER A 31 13.64 -1.03 3.76
CA SER A 31 12.43 -0.84 4.58
C SER A 31 12.70 -1.02 6.07
N GLY A 32 13.39 -2.10 6.44
CA GLY A 32 13.60 -2.45 7.84
C GLY A 32 14.67 -3.52 8.04
N VAL A 33 15.02 -3.71 9.31
CA VAL A 33 16.04 -4.66 9.76
C VAL A 33 15.52 -5.41 10.96
N GLU A 34 15.65 -6.72 10.90
CA GLU A 34 15.49 -7.62 12.04
C GLU A 34 16.88 -8.09 12.47
N VAL A 35 17.15 -8.01 13.77
CA VAL A 35 18.41 -8.46 14.35
C VAL A 35 18.12 -9.51 15.40
N GLU A 36 18.65 -10.70 15.19
CA GLU A 36 18.59 -11.81 16.12
C GLU A 36 20.00 -12.06 16.67
N LYS A 37 20.15 -12.00 17.99
CA LYS A 37 21.44 -12.24 18.65
C LYS A 37 21.49 -13.66 19.15
N ASN A 38 22.36 -14.47 18.54
CA ASN A 38 22.64 -15.83 18.98
C ASN A 38 23.99 -15.87 19.71
N PRO A 39 24.22 -16.84 20.63
CA PRO A 39 25.52 -17.00 21.28
C PRO A 39 26.68 -17.21 20.29
N ARG A 40 26.40 -17.75 19.10
CA ARG A 40 27.38 -17.99 18.03
C ARG A 40 27.70 -16.75 17.19
N GLY A 41 26.78 -15.80 17.10
CA GLY A 41 26.89 -14.65 16.21
C GLY A 41 25.58 -13.88 16.08
N THR A 42 25.62 -12.76 15.36
CA THR A 42 24.44 -11.91 15.16
C THR A 42 23.87 -12.12 13.76
N LYS A 43 22.61 -12.55 13.66
CA LYS A 43 21.91 -12.69 12.39
C LYS A 43 21.16 -11.39 12.10
N ILE A 44 21.45 -10.78 10.96
CA ILE A 44 20.86 -9.52 10.51
C ILE A 44 20.07 -9.81 9.25
N THR A 45 18.75 -9.70 9.32
CA THR A 45 17.86 -9.87 8.17
C THR A 45 17.48 -8.50 7.63
N LEU A 46 17.91 -8.21 6.40
CA LEU A 46 17.62 -6.97 5.69
C LEU A 46 16.37 -7.16 4.82
N HIS A 47 15.37 -6.30 5.01
CA HIS A 47 14.18 -6.24 4.15
C HIS A 47 14.38 -5.17 3.08
N VAL A 48 14.48 -5.60 1.82
CA VAL A 48 14.78 -4.73 0.68
C VAL A 48 13.92 -5.05 -0.54
N THR A 49 13.70 -4.06 -1.39
CA THR A 49 13.00 -4.25 -2.67
C THR A 49 13.87 -4.92 -3.72
N ARG A 50 15.18 -4.67 -3.73
CA ARG A 50 16.11 -5.18 -4.76
C ARG A 50 17.31 -5.89 -4.13
N PRO A 51 17.23 -7.21 -3.84
CA PRO A 51 18.31 -7.94 -3.17
C PRO A 51 19.62 -7.94 -3.97
N GLY A 52 19.55 -7.96 -5.31
CA GLY A 52 20.74 -7.99 -6.18
C GLY A 52 21.67 -6.78 -6.00
N ILE A 53 21.13 -5.60 -5.67
CA ILE A 53 21.94 -4.40 -5.43
C ILE A 53 22.73 -4.54 -4.12
N VAL A 54 22.12 -5.13 -3.07
CA VAL A 54 22.77 -5.34 -1.76
C VAL A 54 23.89 -6.35 -1.85
N ILE A 55 23.67 -7.45 -2.58
CA ILE A 55 24.69 -8.50 -2.77
C ILE A 55 25.88 -7.96 -3.58
N GLY A 56 25.59 -7.14 -4.60
CA GLY A 56 26.58 -6.56 -5.50
C GLY A 56 27.18 -7.59 -6.46
N ARG A 57 28.15 -7.13 -7.27
CA ARG A 57 28.81 -7.99 -8.27
C ARG A 57 29.66 -9.05 -7.55
N LYS A 58 29.45 -10.33 -7.84
CA LYS A 58 30.19 -11.47 -7.22
C LYS A 58 30.16 -11.49 -5.68
N GLY A 59 29.14 -10.89 -5.04
CA GLY A 59 29.04 -10.82 -3.57
C GLY A 59 29.98 -9.81 -2.92
N VAL A 60 30.54 -8.85 -3.68
CA VAL A 60 31.41 -7.82 -3.11
C VAL A 60 30.65 -6.90 -2.15
N GLY A 61 29.43 -6.49 -2.50
CA GLY A 61 28.63 -5.57 -1.69
C GLY A 61 28.29 -6.16 -0.31
N ILE A 62 27.86 -7.42 -0.25
CA ILE A 62 27.57 -8.08 1.01
C ILE A 62 28.82 -8.28 1.88
N ARG A 63 29.98 -8.59 1.28
CA ARG A 63 31.24 -8.72 2.03
C ARG A 63 31.68 -7.39 2.64
N GLU A 64 31.64 -6.32 1.86
CA GLU A 64 31.95 -4.96 2.35
C GLU A 64 30.99 -4.55 3.47
N LEU A 65 29.69 -4.84 3.35
CA LEU A 65 28.71 -4.59 4.40
C LEU A 65 29.03 -5.38 5.67
N THR A 66 29.31 -6.69 5.55
CA THR A 66 29.70 -7.54 6.69
C THR A 66 30.95 -7.01 7.37
N GLU A 67 31.98 -6.63 6.62
CA GLU A 67 33.21 -6.06 7.19
C GLU A 67 32.98 -4.73 7.92
N ARG A 68 32.13 -3.84 7.39
CA ARG A 68 31.77 -2.59 8.06
C ARG A 68 30.97 -2.86 9.34
N LEU A 69 30.07 -3.83 9.31
CA LEU A 69 29.27 -4.23 10.48
C LEU A 69 30.14 -4.84 11.59
N GLU A 70 31.17 -5.59 11.23
CA GLU A 70 32.17 -6.09 12.18
C GLU A 70 32.99 -4.95 12.80
N LYS A 71 33.49 -4.01 11.97
CA LYS A 71 34.38 -2.92 12.39
C LYS A 71 33.69 -1.83 13.21
N ASP A 72 32.52 -1.38 12.78
CA ASP A 72 31.88 -0.18 13.35
C ASP A 72 31.01 -0.50 14.57
N PHE A 73 30.47 -1.72 14.65
CA PHE A 73 29.50 -2.11 15.67
C PHE A 73 30.00 -3.22 16.62
N ASP A 74 31.25 -3.68 16.45
CA ASP A 74 31.87 -4.75 17.23
C ASP A 74 30.99 -6.03 17.33
N LEU A 75 30.27 -6.34 16.26
CA LEU A 75 29.42 -7.53 16.19
C LEU A 75 30.30 -8.76 15.98
N LYS A 76 30.16 -9.76 16.85
CA LYS A 76 30.81 -11.06 16.67
C LYS A 76 30.15 -11.81 15.52
N SER A 77 30.91 -12.07 14.46
CA SER A 77 30.50 -12.88 13.30
C SER A 77 29.09 -12.56 12.78
N PRO A 78 28.85 -11.36 12.22
CA PRO A 78 27.57 -10.98 11.66
C PRO A 78 27.25 -11.81 10.41
N GLN A 79 26.07 -12.43 10.43
CA GLN A 79 25.49 -13.13 9.28
C GLN A 79 24.41 -12.23 8.68
N VAL A 80 24.64 -11.73 7.47
CA VAL A 80 23.71 -10.84 6.78
C VAL A 80 22.86 -11.66 5.81
N ASP A 81 21.56 -11.75 6.10
CA ASP A 81 20.55 -12.36 5.24
C ASP A 81 19.75 -11.25 4.56
N VAL A 82 19.40 -11.44 3.29
CA VAL A 82 18.63 -10.46 2.51
C VAL A 82 17.29 -11.09 2.13
N LYS A 83 16.20 -10.47 2.57
CA LYS A 83 14.81 -10.85 2.23
C LYS A 83 14.20 -9.80 1.32
N GLU A 84 13.50 -10.29 0.30
CA GLU A 84 12.73 -9.44 -0.61
C GLU A 84 11.38 -9.06 0.00
N ILE A 85 10.94 -7.83 -0.26
CA ILE A 85 9.63 -7.33 0.16
C ILE A 85 8.61 -7.58 -0.96
N GLU A 86 7.54 -8.32 -0.68
CA GLU A 86 6.50 -8.64 -1.66
C GLU A 86 5.77 -7.40 -2.20
N THR A 87 5.44 -6.44 -1.32
CA THR A 87 4.68 -5.23 -1.66
C THR A 87 5.42 -3.96 -1.21
N PRO A 88 6.41 -3.49 -2.00
CA PRO A 88 7.23 -2.35 -1.61
C PRO A 88 6.45 -1.04 -1.49
N GLU A 89 5.32 -0.90 -2.19
CA GLU A 89 4.49 0.31 -2.19
C GLU A 89 3.84 0.61 -0.83
N LEU A 90 3.61 -0.41 -0.01
CA LEU A 90 3.01 -0.24 1.32
C LEU A 90 4.00 0.28 2.37
N TYR A 91 5.30 0.28 2.06
CA TYR A 91 6.33 0.72 2.97
C TYR A 91 6.76 2.16 2.66
N PRO A 92 6.56 3.10 3.59
CA PRO A 92 6.81 4.52 3.33
C PRO A 92 8.29 4.83 3.06
N GLY A 93 9.23 4.13 3.71
CA GLY A 93 10.67 4.38 3.49
C GLY A 93 11.13 4.11 2.07
N VAL A 94 10.63 3.03 1.44
CA VAL A 94 10.93 2.70 0.05
C VAL A 94 10.33 3.74 -0.89
N MET A 95 9.07 4.14 -0.66
CA MET A 95 8.38 5.15 -1.48
C MET A 95 9.01 6.54 -1.32
N CYS A 96 9.45 6.91 -0.13
CA CYS A 96 10.16 8.17 0.12
C CYS A 96 11.47 8.23 -0.67
N ASN A 97 12.27 7.16 -0.67
CA ASN A 97 13.52 7.08 -1.44
C ASN A 97 13.28 7.12 -2.96
N ARG A 98 12.21 6.45 -3.44
CA ARG A 98 11.80 6.50 -4.85
C ARG A 98 11.41 7.92 -5.26
N MET A 99 10.56 8.59 -4.48
CA MET A 99 10.13 9.95 -4.76
C MET A 99 11.27 10.96 -4.64
N ALA A 100 12.18 10.78 -3.68
CA ALA A 100 13.41 11.55 -3.57
C ALA A 100 14.22 11.47 -4.86
N SER A 101 14.44 10.26 -5.38
CA SER A 101 15.16 10.05 -6.64
C SER A 101 14.50 10.75 -7.84
N HIS A 102 13.17 10.81 -7.90
CA HIS A 102 12.46 11.55 -8.96
C HIS A 102 12.66 13.06 -8.87
N ILE A 103 12.65 13.62 -7.66
CA ILE A 103 12.86 15.04 -7.41
C ILE A 103 14.32 15.43 -7.65
N GLU A 104 15.29 14.59 -7.26
CA GLU A 104 16.72 14.78 -7.56
C GLU A 104 16.98 14.82 -9.07
N ARG A 105 16.25 14.01 -9.85
CA ARG A 105 16.30 14.02 -11.32
C ARG A 105 15.62 15.24 -11.97
N GLY A 106 14.99 16.12 -11.19
CA GLY A 106 14.30 17.32 -11.69
C GLY A 106 12.85 17.10 -12.14
N THR A 107 12.20 16.00 -11.72
CA THR A 107 10.77 15.82 -11.98
C THR A 107 9.97 16.83 -11.18
N ALA A 108 8.96 17.46 -11.80
CA ALA A 108 8.07 18.37 -11.09
C ALA A 108 7.43 17.69 -9.87
N PHE A 109 7.54 18.31 -8.69
CA PHE A 109 7.14 17.70 -7.41
C PHE A 109 5.66 17.27 -7.39
N ARG A 110 4.76 18.03 -8.05
CA ARG A 110 3.35 17.66 -8.19
C ARG A 110 3.16 16.37 -8.98
N ARG A 111 3.87 16.21 -10.10
CA ARG A 111 3.82 14.99 -10.91
C ARG A 111 4.34 13.79 -10.12
N ALA A 112 5.49 13.94 -9.45
CA ALA A 112 6.05 12.89 -8.60
C ALA A 112 5.10 12.48 -7.47
N THR A 113 4.42 13.45 -6.85
CA THR A 113 3.44 13.19 -5.78
C THR A 113 2.24 12.43 -6.28
N MET A 114 1.60 12.89 -7.36
CA MET A 114 0.39 12.27 -7.90
C MET A 114 0.67 10.84 -8.36
N TRP A 115 1.80 10.63 -9.04
CA TRP A 115 2.21 9.29 -9.45
C TRP A 115 2.44 8.37 -8.25
N THR A 116 3.15 8.86 -7.22
CA THR A 116 3.40 8.06 -6.00
C THR A 116 2.09 7.70 -5.28
N ILE A 117 1.14 8.64 -5.20
CA ILE A 117 -0.19 8.37 -4.59
C ILE A 117 -0.93 7.30 -5.38
N GLN A 118 -0.96 7.40 -6.72
CA GLN A 118 -1.61 6.39 -7.57
C GLN A 118 -1.01 5.00 -7.35
N GLN A 119 0.32 4.88 -7.33
CA GLN A 119 1.01 3.61 -7.13
C GLN A 119 0.70 2.95 -5.77
N ILE A 120 0.55 3.75 -4.72
CA ILE A 120 0.21 3.21 -3.40
C ILE A 120 -1.28 2.83 -3.35
N MET A 121 -2.17 3.66 -3.88
CA MET A 121 -3.62 3.41 -3.85
C MET A 121 -4.07 2.27 -4.78
N GLU A 122 -3.30 1.95 -5.82
CA GLU A 122 -3.53 0.79 -6.68
C GLU A 122 -3.44 -0.54 -5.91
N LYS A 123 -2.74 -0.57 -4.78
CA LYS A 123 -2.66 -1.74 -3.92
C LYS A 123 -3.88 -1.82 -2.99
N LYS A 124 -4.58 -2.95 -3.03
CA LYS A 124 -5.80 -3.21 -2.23
C LYS A 124 -5.61 -3.06 -0.72
N ASP A 125 -4.39 -3.24 -0.24
CA ASP A 125 -4.05 -3.17 1.18
C ASP A 125 -3.84 -1.74 1.70
N ALA A 126 -3.75 -0.75 0.81
CA ALA A 126 -3.69 0.65 1.19
C ALA A 126 -5.09 1.18 1.51
N MET A 127 -5.28 1.68 2.73
CA MET A 127 -6.51 2.34 3.15
C MET A 127 -6.52 3.83 2.75
N GLY A 128 -5.36 4.47 2.82
CA GLY A 128 -5.18 5.87 2.44
C GLY A 128 -3.73 6.32 2.58
N VAL A 129 -3.41 7.42 1.92
CA VAL A 129 -2.06 7.97 1.83
C VAL A 129 -2.12 9.48 2.01
N GLN A 130 -1.15 10.02 2.74
CA GLN A 130 -0.84 11.44 2.67
C GLN A 130 0.63 11.64 2.37
N ILE A 131 0.90 12.46 1.35
CA ILE A 131 2.22 12.97 1.03
C ILE A 131 2.28 14.44 1.39
N THR A 132 3.30 14.84 2.14
CA THR A 132 3.57 16.25 2.50
C THR A 132 4.96 16.60 2.02
N ILE A 133 5.03 17.55 1.09
CA ILE A 133 6.30 18.08 0.59
C ILE A 133 6.46 19.48 1.15
N SER A 134 7.61 19.76 1.76
CA SER A 134 7.94 21.04 2.40
C SER A 134 9.31 21.52 1.93
N GLY A 135 9.45 22.81 1.65
CA GLY A 135 10.74 23.41 1.26
C GLY A 135 10.57 24.55 0.26
N LYS A 136 11.62 24.83 -0.51
CA LYS A 136 11.59 25.82 -1.59
C LYS A 136 11.04 25.17 -2.86
N LEU A 137 9.72 25.24 -3.05
CA LEU A 137 9.03 24.50 -4.14
C LEU A 137 8.90 25.29 -5.45
N ARG A 138 8.45 26.54 -5.38
CA ARG A 138 8.18 27.39 -6.57
C ARG A 138 9.02 28.66 -6.61
N GLY A 139 9.64 29.04 -5.50
CA GLY A 139 10.42 30.25 -5.37
C GLY A 139 11.29 30.18 -4.11
N ASP A 140 11.82 31.32 -3.69
CA ASP A 140 12.77 31.36 -2.57
C ASP A 140 12.11 31.17 -1.20
N ARG A 141 10.83 31.55 -1.07
CA ARG A 141 10.05 31.36 0.15
C ARG A 141 9.71 29.88 0.36
N SER A 142 9.89 29.40 1.59
CA SER A 142 9.46 28.06 1.99
C SER A 142 7.93 27.93 1.87
N ALA A 143 7.48 26.88 1.19
CA ALA A 143 6.09 26.49 1.08
C ALA A 143 5.93 25.00 1.44
N PHE A 144 4.71 24.60 1.78
CA PHE A 144 4.37 23.20 1.93
C PHE A 144 3.10 22.88 1.14
N GLU A 145 3.01 21.67 0.60
CA GLU A 145 1.82 21.16 -0.08
C GLU A 145 1.50 19.77 0.47
N LYS A 146 0.21 19.54 0.77
CA LYS A 146 -0.30 18.27 1.30
C LYS A 146 -1.24 17.67 0.25
N HIS A 147 -0.96 16.44 -0.14
CA HIS A 147 -1.80 15.65 -1.04
C HIS A 147 -2.26 14.42 -0.29
N THR A 148 -3.57 14.21 -0.22
CA THR A 148 -4.18 13.09 0.50
C THR A 148 -5.11 12.33 -0.44
N SER A 149 -5.12 11.00 -0.34
CA SER A 149 -6.08 10.14 -1.02
C SER A 149 -6.49 9.00 -0.09
N GLY A 150 -7.74 8.54 -0.20
CA GLY A 150 -8.30 7.51 0.67
C GLY A 150 -8.51 7.97 2.12
N ILE A 151 -8.56 7.02 3.04
CA ILE A 151 -8.86 7.25 4.46
C ILE A 151 -7.56 7.15 5.25
N LEU A 152 -7.18 8.25 5.90
CA LEU A 152 -6.00 8.30 6.77
C LEU A 152 -6.39 8.77 8.17
N PRO A 153 -6.40 7.89 9.19
CA PRO A 153 -6.56 8.31 10.57
C PRO A 153 -5.37 9.16 11.03
N ARG A 154 -5.64 10.18 11.85
CA ARG A 154 -4.63 11.17 12.27
C ARG A 154 -4.33 11.20 13.75
N ALA A 155 -5.23 10.67 14.59
CA ALA A 155 -5.16 10.80 16.03
C ALA A 155 -5.56 9.50 16.73
N GLY A 156 -5.09 9.35 17.98
CA GLY A 156 -5.35 8.20 18.84
C GLY A 156 -4.46 7.00 18.54
N HIS A 157 -4.49 6.02 19.46
CA HIS A 157 -3.71 4.78 19.35
C HIS A 157 -3.97 4.02 18.04
N TYR A 158 -5.21 4.13 17.54
CA TYR A 158 -5.61 3.60 16.25
C TYR A 158 -4.72 4.10 15.09
N ALA A 159 -4.33 5.38 15.08
CA ALA A 159 -3.44 5.92 14.06
C ALA A 159 -2.01 5.37 14.22
N ASP A 160 -1.50 5.24 15.44
CA ASP A 160 -0.14 4.77 15.71
C ASP A 160 0.10 3.32 15.26
N VAL A 161 -0.93 2.47 15.34
CA VAL A 161 -0.83 1.07 14.95
C VAL A 161 -0.90 0.89 13.42
N ILE A 162 -1.83 1.61 12.78
CA ILE A 162 -2.20 1.41 11.37
C ILE A 162 -1.35 2.22 10.41
N VAL A 163 -1.00 3.45 10.80
CA VAL A 163 -0.27 4.38 9.94
C VAL A 163 1.22 4.15 10.10
N LEU A 164 1.88 3.90 8.98
CA LEU A 164 3.33 3.95 8.88
C LEU A 164 3.74 5.29 8.28
N ASP A 165 4.71 5.94 8.87
CA ASP A 165 5.29 7.19 8.39
C ASP A 165 6.80 7.09 8.17
N ASP A 166 7.31 7.84 7.20
CA ASP A 166 8.75 8.06 7.05
C ASP A 166 9.02 9.44 6.45
N VAL A 167 10.22 9.95 6.69
CA VAL A 167 10.68 11.27 6.24
C VAL A 167 12.03 11.14 5.55
N VAL A 168 12.15 11.74 4.38
CA VAL A 168 13.40 11.83 3.63
C VAL A 168 13.67 13.27 3.24
N HIS A 169 14.94 13.66 3.31
CA HIS A 169 15.43 14.97 2.90
C HIS A 169 16.12 14.82 1.54
N VAL A 170 15.77 15.72 0.62
CA VAL A 170 16.29 15.73 -0.74
C VAL A 170 17.09 16.99 -0.94
N LYS A 171 18.34 16.85 -1.41
CA LYS A 171 19.20 17.98 -1.73
C LYS A 171 18.97 18.39 -3.18
N THR A 172 18.47 19.60 -3.36
CA THR A 172 18.33 20.24 -4.68
C THR A 172 19.27 21.45 -4.76
N PRO A 173 19.56 21.98 -5.96
CA PRO A 173 20.40 23.18 -6.10
C PRO A 173 19.90 24.39 -5.31
N MET A 174 18.58 24.49 -5.08
CA MET A 174 17.97 25.59 -4.34
C MET A 174 18.01 25.41 -2.81
N GLY A 175 18.28 24.20 -2.32
CA GLY A 175 18.30 23.89 -0.89
C GLY A 175 17.80 22.47 -0.57
N LEU A 176 17.20 22.30 0.60
CA LEU A 176 16.63 21.03 1.04
C LEU A 176 15.11 21.01 0.85
N ILE A 177 14.60 19.91 0.33
CA ILE A 177 13.17 19.59 0.26
C ILE A 177 12.91 18.42 1.20
N GLY A 178 11.99 18.59 2.14
CA GLY A 178 11.51 17.55 3.05
C GLY A 178 10.30 16.84 2.47
N ILE A 179 10.35 15.52 2.41
CA ILE A 179 9.27 14.64 1.98
C ILE A 179 8.83 13.83 3.19
N ARG A 180 7.54 13.89 3.53
CA ARG A 180 6.91 13.00 4.50
C ARG A 180 5.81 12.21 3.81
N ILE A 181 5.87 10.89 3.88
CA ILE A 181 4.81 9.99 3.40
C ILE A 181 4.20 9.28 4.59
N ARG A 182 2.87 9.22 4.64
CA ARG A 182 2.09 8.46 5.61
C ARG A 182 1.16 7.52 4.87
N ILE A 183 1.21 6.24 5.20
CA ILE A 183 0.42 5.19 4.54
C ILE A 183 -0.36 4.44 5.63
N ALA A 184 -1.68 4.40 5.52
CA ALA A 184 -2.53 3.55 6.36
C ALA A 184 -2.70 2.17 5.69
N ARG A 185 -2.41 1.11 6.44
CA ARG A 185 -2.60 -0.28 5.99
C ARG A 185 -3.92 -0.85 6.48
N ARG A 186 -4.71 -1.43 5.57
CA ARG A 186 -5.98 -2.09 5.89
C ARG A 186 -5.79 -3.35 6.74
N ASP A 187 -4.71 -4.08 6.51
CA ASP A 187 -4.37 -5.33 7.21
C ASP A 187 -4.27 -5.18 8.74
N LYS A 188 -3.75 -4.04 9.22
CA LYS A 188 -3.64 -3.76 10.66
C LYS A 188 -4.93 -3.26 11.30
N PHE A 189 -6.01 -3.16 10.52
CA PHE A 189 -7.30 -2.73 11.00
C PHE A 189 -7.95 -3.83 11.84
N ARG A 190 -7.90 -3.70 13.17
CA ARG A 190 -8.73 -4.51 14.06
C ARG A 190 -10.18 -4.06 13.91
N LYS A 191 -11.06 -4.95 13.45
CA LYS A 191 -12.50 -4.74 13.53
C LYS A 191 -12.93 -4.93 14.98
N ASP A 192 -13.55 -3.92 15.59
CA ASP A 192 -14.07 -4.05 16.96
C ASP A 192 -15.32 -4.92 17.03
N PHE A 193 -16.09 -4.97 15.94
CA PHE A 193 -17.29 -5.77 15.82
C PHE A 193 -17.33 -6.48 14.46
N GLU A 194 -17.66 -7.76 14.48
CA GLU A 194 -18.07 -8.50 13.29
C GLU A 194 -19.55 -8.82 13.46
N MET A 195 -20.40 -8.26 12.60
CA MET A 195 -21.77 -8.77 12.52
C MET A 195 -21.69 -10.19 11.99
N LYS A 196 -22.15 -11.15 12.78
CA LYS A 196 -22.51 -12.46 12.23
C LYS A 196 -23.71 -12.20 11.34
N ALA A 197 -23.51 -12.24 10.02
CA ALA A 197 -24.65 -12.36 9.11
C ALA A 197 -25.49 -13.54 9.60
N GLU A 198 -26.76 -13.30 9.91
CA GLU A 198 -27.72 -14.36 10.09
C GLU A 198 -27.61 -15.27 8.88
N LYS A 199 -27.27 -16.54 9.13
CA LYS A 199 -27.26 -17.57 8.10
C LYS A 199 -28.59 -17.47 7.37
N ASP A 200 -28.50 -17.34 6.05
CA ASP A 200 -29.59 -17.36 5.10
C ASP A 200 -30.81 -18.11 5.65
N VAL A 201 -31.82 -17.36 6.09
CA VAL A 201 -33.17 -17.89 6.19
C VAL A 201 -33.58 -18.13 4.74
N VAL A 202 -33.31 -19.34 4.26
CA VAL A 202 -33.86 -19.86 3.02
C VAL A 202 -35.35 -19.49 3.03
N PRO A 203 -35.84 -18.69 2.07
CA PRO A 203 -37.26 -18.41 2.01
C PRO A 203 -37.95 -19.76 1.77
N ALA A 204 -38.72 -20.21 2.75
CA ALA A 204 -39.53 -21.41 2.62
C ALA A 204 -40.36 -21.31 1.33
N PRO A 205 -40.44 -22.38 0.53
CA PRO A 205 -41.25 -22.36 -0.68
C PRO A 205 -42.70 -22.08 -0.27
N LYS A 206 -43.27 -21.00 -0.81
CA LYS A 206 -44.71 -20.72 -0.65
C LYS A 206 -45.48 -21.93 -1.21
N PRO A 207 -46.44 -22.48 -0.46
CA PRO A 207 -47.27 -23.57 -0.97
C PRO A 207 -48.05 -23.09 -2.20
N GLU A 208 -47.88 -23.82 -3.31
CA GLU A 208 -48.65 -23.66 -4.54
C GLU A 208 -50.12 -23.94 -4.24
N HIS A 209 -50.97 -22.91 -4.31
CA HIS A 209 -52.41 -23.11 -4.42
C HIS A 209 -52.73 -23.42 -5.89
N HIS A 210 -52.86 -24.72 -6.15
CA HIS A 210 -53.50 -25.28 -7.32
C HIS A 210 -55.03 -25.11 -7.22
N ASP A 211 -55.63 -24.34 -8.12
CA ASP A 211 -57.06 -24.39 -8.50
C ASP A 211 -57.12 -23.99 -10.00
N VAL A 212 -56.94 -24.94 -10.94
CA VAL A 212 -57.98 -25.71 -11.65
C VAL A 212 -58.85 -24.87 -12.62
N LYS A 213 -58.45 -24.94 -13.90
CA LYS A 213 -59.22 -25.08 -15.18
C LYS A 213 -60.20 -23.98 -15.64
N ASP A 214 -59.95 -23.46 -16.85
CA ASP A 214 -60.63 -23.88 -18.10
C ASP A 214 -59.90 -23.21 -19.29
N GLU A 215 -59.14 -23.97 -20.10
CA GLU A 215 -59.53 -24.53 -21.41
C GLU A 215 -59.81 -23.47 -22.50
N THR A 216 -58.85 -23.25 -23.41
CA THR A 216 -58.98 -23.69 -24.83
C THR A 216 -57.72 -23.34 -25.68
N ASP A 217 -56.99 -24.41 -25.97
CA ASP A 217 -56.02 -24.77 -27.02
C ASP A 217 -56.31 -24.29 -28.48
N PRO A 218 -55.49 -24.63 -29.51
CA PRO A 218 -54.02 -24.71 -29.62
C PRO A 218 -53.49 -24.29 -31.02
N SER A 219 -52.15 -24.30 -31.26
CA SER A 219 -51.51 -24.97 -32.44
C SER A 219 -50.13 -24.37 -32.85
N ALA A 220 -49.12 -25.25 -32.75
CA ALA A 220 -47.88 -25.39 -33.57
C ALA A 220 -46.87 -24.22 -33.56
N GLY A 221 -45.66 -24.37 -33.01
CA GLY A 221 -44.62 -25.37 -33.35
C GLY A 221 -43.56 -24.67 -34.23
N THR A 222 -42.24 -24.84 -34.16
CA THR A 222 -41.33 -25.77 -33.47
C THR A 222 -39.91 -25.22 -33.74
N GLU A 223 -38.96 -25.46 -32.81
CA GLU A 223 -37.48 -25.46 -32.99
C GLU A 223 -36.78 -24.13 -33.37
N ALA A 224 -35.54 -23.84 -32.97
CA ALA A 224 -34.59 -24.33 -31.98
C ALA A 224 -33.33 -23.45 -32.11
N LYS A 225 -32.59 -23.33 -31.01
CA LYS A 225 -31.12 -23.25 -30.94
C LYS A 225 -30.36 -21.94 -31.13
N ASP A 226 -29.58 -21.71 -30.07
CA ASP A 226 -28.15 -21.40 -30.05
C ASP A 226 -27.70 -19.94 -30.09
N GLY A 227 -26.84 -19.64 -29.11
CA GLY A 227 -26.47 -18.30 -28.69
C GLY A 227 -25.43 -17.59 -29.55
N ALA A 228 -25.26 -16.31 -29.25
CA ALA A 228 -24.15 -15.47 -29.69
C ALA A 228 -24.13 -14.24 -28.74
N ALA A 229 -23.11 -14.11 -27.89
CA ALA A 229 -21.92 -13.29 -28.14
C ALA A 229 -22.25 -11.79 -28.22
N ALA A 230 -21.99 -11.07 -27.12
CA ALA A 230 -22.10 -9.62 -27.03
C ALA A 230 -21.13 -8.91 -28.02
N PRO A 231 -21.58 -7.88 -28.74
CA PRO A 231 -20.76 -7.19 -29.73
C PRO A 231 -19.78 -6.22 -29.06
N LYS A 232 -18.54 -6.20 -29.58
CA LYS A 232 -17.53 -5.18 -29.25
C LYS A 232 -17.79 -3.94 -30.11
N ALA A 233 -18.24 -2.84 -29.52
CA ALA A 233 -18.39 -1.55 -30.19
C ALA A 233 -17.03 -0.83 -30.31
N GLY A 234 -16.79 -0.22 -31.48
CA GLY A 234 -15.50 0.35 -31.90
C GLY A 234 -15.46 1.88 -31.98
N SER A 235 -16.52 2.59 -31.56
CA SER A 235 -16.58 4.06 -31.62
C SER A 235 -17.14 4.65 -30.32
N GLU A 236 -16.60 5.80 -29.90
CA GLU A 236 -16.97 6.48 -28.64
C GLU A 236 -18.46 6.87 -28.60
N SER A 237 -19.09 7.11 -29.75
CA SER A 237 -20.51 7.48 -29.86
C SER A 237 -21.48 6.35 -29.52
N GLU A 238 -21.17 5.10 -29.88
CA GLU A 238 -22.02 3.94 -29.53
C GLU A 238 -21.87 3.57 -28.04
N GLN A 239 -20.71 3.83 -27.43
CA GLN A 239 -20.50 3.63 -25.99
C GLN A 239 -21.31 4.60 -25.14
N VAL A 240 -21.47 5.85 -25.58
CA VAL A 240 -22.28 6.86 -24.87
C VAL A 240 -23.77 6.50 -24.90
N GLU A 241 -24.29 5.97 -26.01
CA GLU A 241 -25.68 5.51 -26.09
C GLU A 241 -25.93 4.29 -25.17
N ILE A 242 -24.99 3.33 -25.14
CA ILE A 242 -25.07 2.17 -24.24
C ILE A 242 -24.97 2.60 -22.77
N GLU A 243 -24.15 3.60 -22.43
CA GLU A 243 -24.03 4.15 -21.08
C GLU A 243 -25.25 5.00 -20.67
N GLU A 244 -25.89 5.71 -21.59
CA GLU A 244 -27.15 6.44 -21.34
C GLU A 244 -28.32 5.50 -21.07
N GLU A 245 -28.44 4.40 -21.82
CA GLU A 245 -29.46 3.38 -21.56
C GLU A 245 -29.21 2.66 -20.23
N ALA A 246 -27.95 2.39 -19.88
CA ALA A 246 -27.58 1.84 -18.59
C ALA A 246 -27.89 2.82 -17.43
N MET A 247 -27.67 4.13 -17.60
CA MET A 247 -28.01 5.14 -16.59
C MET A 247 -29.51 5.30 -16.36
N LYS A 248 -30.35 5.11 -17.39
CA LYS A 248 -31.83 5.16 -17.25
C LYS A 248 -32.42 3.97 -16.48
N SER A 249 -31.69 2.86 -16.40
CA SER A 249 -32.13 1.66 -15.68
C SER A 249 -31.64 1.58 -14.23
N ILE A 250 -30.84 2.53 -13.77
CA ILE A 250 -30.45 2.63 -12.36
C ILE A 250 -31.63 3.22 -11.59
N ASN A 251 -32.44 2.32 -11.02
CA ASN A 251 -33.43 2.67 -10.01
C ASN A 251 -32.71 3.30 -8.82
N THR A 252 -32.91 4.61 -8.63
CA THR A 252 -32.46 5.33 -7.44
C THR A 252 -33.20 4.76 -6.23
N MET A 253 -32.45 4.39 -5.18
CA MET A 253 -33.00 3.84 -3.93
C MET A 253 -33.83 4.85 -3.10
N GLU A 254 -34.30 5.93 -3.74
CA GLU A 254 -35.19 6.93 -3.13
C GLU A 254 -36.57 6.32 -2.83
N GLU A 255 -37.05 5.36 -3.64
CA GLU A 255 -38.32 4.64 -3.37
C GLU A 255 -38.23 3.69 -2.17
N ASP A 256 -37.02 3.24 -1.81
CA ASP A 256 -36.79 2.36 -0.66
C ASP A 256 -36.63 3.16 0.65
N GLU A 257 -36.16 4.41 0.58
CA GLU A 257 -36.08 5.31 1.75
C GLU A 257 -37.46 5.85 2.18
N GLU A 258 -38.42 5.99 1.27
CA GLU A 258 -39.79 6.46 1.61
C GLU A 258 -40.64 5.39 2.31
N LYS A 259 -40.36 4.09 2.10
CA LYS A 259 -41.07 2.99 2.78
C LYS A 259 -40.58 2.73 4.22
N LEU A 260 -39.47 3.35 4.62
CA LEU A 260 -38.78 3.12 5.90
C LEU A 260 -38.98 4.26 6.94
N LYS A 261 -39.69 5.34 6.59
CA LYS A 261 -40.14 6.40 7.52
C LYS A 261 -41.57 6.16 7.99
#